data_AF-A0A667ZEG3-F1
#
_entry.id   AF-A0A667ZEG3-F1
#
_cell.length_a   1.000
_cell.length_b   1.000
_cell.length_c   1.000
_cell.angle_alpha   90.00
_cell.angle_beta   90.00
_cell.angle_gamma   90.00
#
_symmetry.space_group_name_H-M   'P 1'
#
loop_
_entity.id
_entity.type
_entity.pdbx_description
1 polymer ?
#
loop_
_entity_poly.entity_id
_entity_poly.type
_entity_poly.pdbx_seq_one_letter_code
_entity_poly.pdbx_strand_id
1 'polypeptide(L)'
;YVLDLLNQENECQSQLIGPDQPILSILGDDIILPCQLDPVLDATGMTVEWARPDLNPRFVYLWRDGYELLVDQNPTYEGRASLFRDKLELGDVSLKLSGVKISDEGRYRCFIPLLGIETTAELVWACIHVLPCFTIPPLVSTVLFLCLVSLPTCQNEMLGVVGIKADSNFGHPRLMFRDMYNVDYFRFSQQ
;
A
#
# COMPACT_ATOMS: atom_id res chain seq x y z
N TYR A 1 -5.38 47.84 -23.01
CA TYR A 1 -5.71 46.60 -23.73
C TYR A 1 -4.51 45.83 -24.29
N VAL A 2 -3.25 46.25 -24.10
CA VAL A 2 -2.06 45.46 -24.50
C VAL A 2 -1.03 45.34 -23.36
N LEU A 3 -1.47 45.41 -22.10
CA LEU A 3 -0.58 45.21 -20.94
C LEU A 3 -1.05 44.10 -19.97
N ASP A 4 -2.13 43.38 -20.30
CA ASP A 4 -2.61 42.23 -19.50
C ASP A 4 -2.17 40.87 -20.07
N LEU A 5 -1.36 40.84 -21.13
CA LEU A 5 -0.99 39.60 -21.84
C LEU A 5 0.41 39.04 -21.46
N LEU A 6 1.03 39.49 -20.38
CA LEU A 6 2.33 38.95 -19.94
C LEU A 6 2.37 38.40 -18.50
N ASN A 7 1.24 38.30 -17.80
CA ASN A 7 1.18 37.72 -16.45
C ASN A 7 0.29 36.48 -16.38
N GLN A 8 0.31 35.66 -17.42
CA GLN A 8 -0.20 34.30 -17.35
C GLN A 8 0.97 33.33 -17.55
N GLU A 9 1.96 33.44 -16.66
CA GLU A 9 2.70 32.25 -16.27
C GLU A 9 1.63 31.31 -15.69
N ASN A 10 1.23 30.30 -16.47
CA ASN A 10 0.55 29.16 -15.91
C ASN A 10 1.51 28.56 -14.89
N GLU A 11 1.39 28.92 -13.61
CA GLU A 11 1.99 28.14 -12.54
C GLU A 11 1.45 26.72 -12.72
N CYS A 12 2.32 25.79 -13.14
CA CYS A 12 1.98 24.38 -13.16
C CYS A 12 1.71 23.98 -11.71
N GLN A 13 0.44 24.04 -11.30
CA GLN A 13 0.01 23.63 -9.98
C GLN A 13 0.47 22.19 -9.77
N SER A 14 1.42 22.00 -8.87
CA SER A 14 1.93 20.68 -8.52
C SER A 14 0.95 20.02 -7.55
N GLN A 15 0.83 18.70 -7.63
CA GLN A 15 -0.01 17.90 -6.77
C GLN A 15 0.62 16.54 -6.47
N LEU A 16 0.10 15.84 -5.47
CA LEU A 16 0.46 14.46 -5.17
C LEU A 16 -0.69 13.53 -5.56
N ILE A 17 -0.39 12.58 -6.43
CA ILE A 17 -1.31 11.52 -6.83
C ILE A 17 -1.12 10.35 -5.87
N GLY A 18 -2.15 10.08 -5.08
CA GLY A 18 -2.23 8.93 -4.18
C GLY A 18 -3.17 7.85 -4.73
N PRO A 19 -3.45 6.79 -3.96
CA PRO A 19 -4.41 5.78 -4.36
C PRO A 19 -5.86 6.29 -4.20
N ASP A 20 -6.72 6.00 -5.18
CA ASP A 20 -8.16 6.32 -5.11
C ASP A 20 -8.95 5.36 -4.21
N GLN A 21 -8.38 4.19 -3.89
CA GLN A 21 -9.02 3.14 -3.11
C GLN A 21 -8.09 2.66 -1.99
N PRO A 22 -8.65 2.10 -0.90
CA PRO A 22 -7.84 1.49 0.14
C PRO A 22 -6.93 0.39 -0.40
N ILE A 23 -5.71 0.32 0.12
CA ILE A 23 -4.74 -0.72 -0.20
C ILE A 23 -4.99 -1.89 0.71
N LEU A 24 -5.21 -3.06 0.10
CA LEU A 24 -5.38 -4.31 0.81
C LEU A 24 -4.02 -5.01 0.99
N SER A 25 -3.71 -5.41 2.21
CA SER A 25 -2.50 -6.15 2.55
C SER A 25 -2.78 -7.46 3.26
N ILE A 26 -1.95 -8.48 3.03
CA ILE A 26 -1.88 -9.66 3.90
C ILE A 26 -0.91 -9.36 5.04
N LEU A 27 -1.14 -9.97 6.21
CA LEU A 27 -0.23 -9.83 7.36
C LEU A 27 1.13 -10.47 7.05
N GLY A 28 2.20 -9.75 7.34
CA GLY A 28 3.58 -10.18 7.10
C GLY A 28 4.15 -9.84 5.72
N ASP A 29 3.33 -9.35 4.79
CA ASP A 29 3.78 -8.95 3.46
C ASP A 29 4.46 -7.57 3.48
N ASP A 30 5.24 -7.30 2.43
CA ASP A 30 5.73 -5.97 2.11
C ASP A 30 4.74 -5.30 1.16
N ILE A 31 4.40 -4.04 1.44
CA ILE A 31 3.48 -3.25 0.61
C ILE A 31 4.10 -1.95 0.14
N ILE A 32 3.43 -1.32 -0.81
CA ILE A 32 3.74 0.02 -1.30
C ILE A 32 2.50 0.90 -1.12
N LEU A 33 2.66 2.01 -0.42
CA LEU A 33 1.68 3.10 -0.37
C LEU A 33 2.09 4.12 -1.44
N PRO A 34 1.37 4.22 -2.58
CA PRO A 34 1.78 5.03 -3.70
C PRO A 34 1.59 6.51 -3.39
N CYS A 35 2.56 7.32 -3.80
CA CYS A 35 2.49 8.78 -3.75
C CYS A 35 3.42 9.34 -4.83
N GLN A 36 2.85 9.96 -5.85
CA GLN A 36 3.58 10.41 -7.04
C GLN A 36 3.40 11.92 -7.24
N LEU A 37 4.48 12.64 -7.48
CA LEU A 37 4.43 14.03 -7.91
C LEU A 37 3.93 14.16 -9.35
N ASP A 38 2.96 15.05 -9.54
CA ASP A 38 2.44 15.47 -10.84
C ASP A 38 2.43 17.02 -10.93
N PRO A 39 3.13 17.62 -11.92
CA PRO A 39 4.02 16.96 -12.88
C PRO A 39 5.23 16.32 -12.20
N VAL A 40 5.94 15.46 -12.92
CA VAL A 40 7.17 14.82 -12.43
C VAL A 40 8.22 15.88 -12.10
N LEU A 41 8.67 15.90 -10.84
CA LEU A 41 9.72 16.77 -10.32
C LEU A 41 10.72 15.93 -9.50
N ASP A 42 12.00 16.33 -9.51
CA ASP A 42 13.05 15.65 -8.73
C ASP A 42 12.85 15.92 -7.22
N ALA A 43 12.46 14.88 -6.50
CA ALA A 43 12.23 14.91 -5.06
C ALA A 43 13.48 14.56 -4.23
N THR A 44 14.64 14.27 -4.84
CA THR A 44 15.84 13.78 -4.14
C THR A 44 16.30 14.74 -3.05
N GLY A 45 16.28 16.04 -3.34
CA GLY A 45 16.64 17.11 -2.41
C GLY A 45 15.45 17.68 -1.60
N MET A 46 14.23 17.16 -1.80
CA MET A 46 13.05 17.65 -1.09
C MET A 46 12.90 16.97 0.27
N THR A 47 12.13 17.58 1.16
CA THR A 47 11.64 16.89 2.37
C THR A 47 10.38 16.11 2.02
N VAL A 48 10.33 14.83 2.36
CA VAL A 48 9.15 13.98 2.19
C VAL A 48 8.75 13.42 3.55
N GLU A 49 7.51 13.68 3.95
CA GLU A 49 6.95 13.20 5.19
C GLU A 49 5.89 12.13 4.91
N TRP A 50 6.08 10.95 5.50
CA TRP A 50 5.02 9.97 5.67
C TRP A 50 4.61 9.93 7.14
N ALA A 51 3.35 10.22 7.43
CA ALA A 51 2.84 10.31 8.79
C ALA A 51 1.50 9.60 8.98
N ARG A 52 1.27 9.11 10.20
CA ARG A 52 0.02 8.57 10.71
C ARG A 52 -0.55 9.58 11.72
N PRO A 53 -1.60 10.36 11.37
CA PRO A 53 -2.12 11.41 12.24
C PRO A 53 -2.67 10.92 13.59
N ASP A 54 -3.00 9.64 13.69
CA ASP A 54 -3.53 8.97 14.87
C ASP A 54 -2.43 8.46 15.83
N LEU A 55 -1.15 8.54 15.44
CA LEU A 55 -0.02 8.08 16.25
C LEU A 55 0.78 9.24 16.88
N ASN A 56 1.48 8.91 17.97
CA ASN A 56 2.46 9.79 18.60
C ASN A 56 3.71 8.98 19.03
N PRO A 57 4.90 9.20 18.44
CA PRO A 57 5.19 10.11 17.33
C PRO A 57 4.42 9.77 16.06
N ARG A 58 4.08 10.78 15.25
CA ARG A 58 3.25 10.59 14.05
C ARG A 58 4.03 10.10 12.83
N PHE A 59 5.34 10.29 12.79
CA PHE A 59 6.12 10.02 11.58
C PHE A 59 6.33 8.53 11.39
N VAL A 60 5.87 8.02 10.25
CA VAL A 60 6.14 6.67 9.78
C VAL A 60 7.50 6.62 9.09
N TYR A 61 7.81 7.65 8.30
CA TYR A 61 9.10 7.83 7.65
C TYR A 61 9.33 9.31 7.33
N LEU A 62 10.58 9.76 7.44
CA LEU A 62 10.98 11.14 7.16
C LEU A 62 12.26 11.16 6.32
N TRP A 63 12.17 11.71 5.11
CA TRP A 63 13.30 11.97 4.23
C TRP A 63 13.61 13.47 4.22
N ARG A 64 14.87 13.83 4.44
CA ARG A 64 15.30 15.23 4.44
C ARG A 64 16.77 15.34 4.04
N ASP A 65 17.09 16.30 3.17
CA ASP A 65 18.46 16.64 2.75
C ASP A 65 19.27 15.43 2.24
N GLY A 66 18.61 14.45 1.60
CA GLY A 66 19.25 13.26 1.06
C GLY A 66 19.45 12.11 2.06
N TYR A 67 18.94 12.22 3.29
CA TYR A 67 19.07 11.21 4.33
C TYR A 67 17.72 10.89 5.00
N GLU A 68 17.63 9.68 5.54
CA GLU A 68 16.54 9.28 6.43
C GLU A 68 16.78 9.85 7.83
N LEU A 69 15.75 10.45 8.44
CA LEU A 69 15.83 10.99 9.79
C LEU A 69 15.04 10.14 10.78
N LEU A 70 15.75 9.46 11.68
CA LEU A 70 15.18 8.50 12.64
C LEU A 70 14.69 9.14 13.96
N VAL A 71 15.15 10.36 14.28
CA VAL A 71 14.96 10.96 15.62
C VAL A 71 13.49 11.12 16.02
N ASP A 72 12.62 11.45 15.07
CA ASP A 72 11.18 11.64 15.31
C ASP A 72 10.32 10.51 14.70
N GLN A 73 10.96 9.47 14.16
CA GLN A 73 10.25 8.32 13.61
C GLN A 73 9.59 7.51 14.72
N ASN A 74 8.37 7.04 14.46
CA ASN A 74 7.69 6.15 15.37
C ASN A 74 8.44 4.80 15.45
N PRO A 75 8.84 4.33 16.65
CA PRO A 75 9.64 3.10 16.80
C PRO A 75 8.99 1.84 16.21
N THR A 76 7.68 1.80 16.01
CA THR A 76 7.01 0.63 15.42
C THR A 76 7.28 0.46 13.92
N TYR A 77 7.77 1.51 13.26
CA TYR A 77 8.07 1.57 11.82
C TYR A 77 9.58 1.61 11.51
N GLU A 78 10.42 1.78 12.53
CA GLU A 78 11.88 1.80 12.39
C GLU A 78 12.38 0.50 11.70
N GLY A 79 13.20 0.67 10.65
CA GLY A 79 13.74 -0.43 9.86
C GLY A 79 12.73 -1.19 8.99
N ARG A 80 11.47 -0.74 8.95
CA ARG A 80 10.40 -1.36 8.13
C ARG A 80 9.92 -0.44 7.02
N ALA A 81 9.98 0.87 7.24
CA ALA A 81 9.53 1.90 6.31
C ALA A 81 10.71 2.46 5.49
N SER A 82 10.54 2.69 4.19
CA SER A 82 11.56 3.27 3.31
C SER A 82 10.98 3.88 2.04
N LEU A 83 11.70 4.83 1.42
CA LEU A 83 11.41 5.31 0.06
C LEU A 83 12.26 4.60 -0.99
N PHE A 84 11.79 4.57 -2.23
CA PHE A 84 12.56 4.12 -3.40
C PHE A 84 13.53 5.21 -3.85
N ARG A 85 14.75 5.21 -3.29
CA ARG A 85 15.74 6.28 -3.51
C ARG A 85 16.05 6.54 -4.99
N ASP A 86 16.06 5.49 -5.79
CA ASP A 86 16.30 5.51 -7.24
C ASP A 86 15.15 6.12 -8.04
N LYS A 87 13.97 6.31 -7.44
CA LYS A 87 12.80 6.87 -8.12
C LYS A 87 12.42 8.27 -7.66
N LEU A 88 13.13 8.82 -6.66
CA LEU A 88 12.93 10.19 -6.21
C LEU A 88 13.18 11.21 -7.33
N GLU A 89 14.15 10.94 -8.22
CA GLU A 89 14.43 11.77 -9.40
C GLU A 89 13.25 11.81 -10.39
N LEU A 90 12.38 10.79 -10.34
CA LEU A 90 11.15 10.68 -11.14
C LEU A 90 9.90 11.12 -10.34
N GLY A 91 10.08 11.74 -9.18
CA GLY A 91 9.00 12.23 -8.34
C GLY A 91 8.17 11.14 -7.64
N ASP A 92 8.62 9.89 -7.67
CA ASP A 92 7.99 8.78 -6.94
C ASP A 92 8.46 8.81 -5.49
N VAL A 93 7.58 9.27 -4.61
CA VAL A 93 7.79 9.38 -3.17
C VAL A 93 6.98 8.31 -2.42
N SER A 94 6.68 7.20 -3.08
CA SER A 94 5.93 6.09 -2.52
C SER A 94 6.67 5.43 -1.35
N LEU A 95 5.91 5.05 -0.32
CA LEU A 95 6.43 4.40 0.87
C LEU A 95 6.38 2.89 0.72
N LYS A 96 7.53 2.23 0.83
CA LYS A 96 7.59 0.79 1.09
C LYS A 96 7.46 0.55 2.59
N LEU A 97 6.51 -0.29 2.98
CA LEU A 97 6.36 -0.77 4.36
C LEU A 97 6.53 -2.30 4.39
N SER A 98 7.49 -2.77 5.18
CA SER A 98 7.86 -4.18 5.23
C SER A 98 7.24 -4.93 6.41
N GLY A 99 6.82 -6.16 6.18
CA GLY A 99 6.25 -7.05 7.21
C GLY A 99 5.02 -6.47 7.90
N VAL A 100 3.96 -6.17 7.15
CA VAL A 100 2.73 -5.52 7.64
C VAL A 100 2.13 -6.22 8.86
N LYS A 101 1.73 -5.43 9.85
CA LYS A 101 1.09 -5.84 11.11
C LYS A 101 -0.33 -5.32 11.18
N ILE A 102 -1.16 -5.93 12.03
CA ILE A 102 -2.54 -5.48 12.28
C ILE A 102 -2.58 -4.00 12.71
N SER A 103 -1.62 -3.58 13.55
CA SER A 103 -1.52 -2.19 14.02
C SER A 103 -1.22 -1.16 12.92
N ASP A 104 -0.75 -1.62 11.76
CA ASP A 104 -0.40 -0.75 10.65
C ASP A 104 -1.65 -0.31 9.87
N GLU A 105 -2.81 -0.94 10.08
CA GLU A 105 -4.08 -0.49 9.53
C GLU A 105 -4.35 0.98 9.88
N GLY A 106 -4.83 1.73 8.90
CA GLY A 106 -5.26 3.11 9.09
C GLY A 106 -4.84 4.03 7.95
N ARG A 107 -5.03 5.33 8.19
CA ARG A 107 -4.79 6.37 7.21
C ARG A 107 -3.39 6.97 7.35
N TYR A 108 -2.65 6.91 6.27
CA TYR A 108 -1.32 7.50 6.09
C TYR A 108 -1.44 8.80 5.30
N ARG A 109 -0.60 9.77 5.63
CA ARG A 109 -0.47 11.06 4.94
C ARG A 109 0.93 11.14 4.32
N CYS A 110 0.97 11.40 3.03
CA CYS A 110 2.16 11.77 2.27
C CYS A 110 2.15 13.29 2.12
N PHE A 111 3.22 13.97 2.53
CA PHE A 111 3.30 15.44 2.52
C PHE A 111 4.68 15.91 2.07
N ILE A 112 4.70 16.93 1.19
CA ILE A 112 5.93 17.61 0.77
C ILE A 112 5.85 19.07 1.22
N PRO A 113 6.53 19.44 2.32
CA PRO A 113 6.43 20.78 2.91
C PRO A 113 6.83 21.91 1.96
N LEU A 114 7.85 21.70 1.12
CA LEU A 114 8.35 22.71 0.18
C LEU A 114 7.27 23.18 -0.79
N LEU A 115 6.40 22.26 -1.21
CA LEU A 115 5.34 22.52 -2.18
C LEU A 115 3.98 22.75 -1.51
N GLY A 116 3.84 22.42 -0.22
CA GLY A 116 2.59 22.57 0.52
C GLY A 116 1.49 21.61 0.07
N ILE A 117 1.85 20.48 -0.54
CA ILE A 117 0.93 19.50 -1.12
C ILE A 117 0.95 18.19 -0.35
N GLU A 118 -0.22 17.54 -0.27
CA GLU A 118 -0.40 16.27 0.42
C GLU A 118 -1.36 15.35 -0.34
N THR A 119 -1.27 14.07 -0.01
CA THR A 119 -2.30 13.08 -0.31
C THR A 119 -2.39 12.06 0.82
N THR A 120 -3.42 11.22 0.80
CA THR A 120 -3.62 10.20 1.82
C THR A 120 -3.75 8.82 1.20
N ALA A 121 -3.23 7.81 1.89
CA ALA A 121 -3.42 6.41 1.56
C ALA A 121 -4.04 5.68 2.74
N GLU A 122 -5.06 4.87 2.50
CA GLU A 122 -5.69 4.05 3.53
C GLU A 122 -5.21 2.60 3.39
N LEU A 123 -4.67 2.03 4.47
CA LEU A 123 -4.23 0.65 4.51
C LEU A 123 -5.24 -0.18 5.31
N VAL A 124 -5.72 -1.26 4.71
CA VAL A 124 -6.57 -2.28 5.33
C VAL A 124 -5.92 -3.65 5.18
N TRP A 125 -5.96 -4.49 6.22
CA TRP A 125 -5.48 -5.87 6.10
C TRP A 125 -6.58 -6.80 5.52
N ALA A 126 -6.25 -7.98 5.03
CA ALA A 126 -7.24 -9.00 4.64
C ALA A 126 -7.19 -10.16 5.64
N CYS A 127 -8.33 -10.62 6.17
CA CYS A 127 -8.39 -11.93 6.82
C CYS A 127 -8.77 -12.98 5.78
N ILE A 128 -7.83 -13.88 5.48
CA ILE A 128 -8.13 -15.07 4.70
C ILE A 128 -8.49 -16.17 5.70
N HIS A 129 -9.78 -16.44 5.87
CA HIS A 129 -10.24 -17.58 6.65
C HIS A 129 -10.09 -18.83 5.78
N VAL A 130 -8.97 -19.53 5.95
CA VAL A 130 -8.80 -20.87 5.37
C VAL A 130 -9.66 -21.82 6.19
N LEU A 131 -10.93 -22.00 5.80
CA LEU A 131 -11.76 -23.02 6.43
C LEU A 131 -11.06 -24.37 6.26
N PRO A 132 -10.92 -25.20 7.32
CA PRO A 132 -10.35 -26.52 7.18
C PRO A 132 -11.20 -27.28 6.17
N CYS A 133 -10.52 -27.73 5.11
CA CYS A 133 -11.08 -28.47 4.00
C CYS A 133 -12.11 -29.51 4.50
N PHE A 134 -13.38 -29.35 4.12
CA PHE A 134 -14.24 -30.52 3.97
C PHE A 134 -13.61 -31.32 2.82
N THR A 135 -12.85 -32.37 3.15
CA THR A 135 -12.51 -33.38 2.18
C THR A 135 -13.83 -34.02 1.76
N ILE A 136 -14.47 -33.50 0.71
CA ILE A 136 -15.36 -34.32 -0.08
C ILE A 136 -14.39 -35.25 -0.82
N PRO A 137 -14.37 -36.57 -0.56
CA PRO A 137 -13.67 -37.45 -1.46
C PRO A 137 -14.41 -37.40 -2.81
N PRO A 138 -13.71 -37.20 -3.94
CA PRO A 138 -14.15 -38.02 -5.07
C PRO A 138 -12.99 -38.54 -5.93
N LEU A 139 -13.39 -39.44 -6.82
CA LEU A 139 -12.66 -40.15 -7.87
C LEU A 139 -11.75 -39.32 -8.82
N VAL A 140 -11.38 -38.09 -8.50
CA VAL A 140 -10.55 -37.23 -9.37
C VAL A 140 -9.50 -36.49 -8.53
N SER A 141 -8.25 -36.60 -8.96
CA SER A 141 -7.00 -36.23 -8.26
C SER A 141 -6.81 -34.74 -7.94
N THR A 142 -7.85 -33.90 -8.02
CA THR A 142 -7.76 -32.44 -7.81
C THR A 142 -8.45 -32.04 -6.52
N VAL A 143 -7.67 -31.62 -5.51
CA VAL A 143 -8.17 -31.01 -4.27
C VAL A 143 -8.41 -29.52 -4.54
N LEU A 144 -9.68 -29.10 -4.57
CA LEU A 144 -10.05 -27.68 -4.66
C LEU A 144 -10.13 -27.10 -3.24
N PHE A 145 -9.24 -26.18 -2.91
CA PHE A 145 -9.31 -25.42 -1.66
C PHE A 145 -10.21 -24.19 -1.88
N LEU A 146 -11.37 -24.16 -1.24
CA LEU A 146 -12.21 -22.97 -1.17
C LEU A 146 -11.71 -22.10 -0.01
N CYS A 147 -11.15 -20.93 -0.32
CA CYS A 147 -10.79 -19.94 0.70
C CYS A 147 -11.89 -18.89 0.79
N LEU A 148 -12.35 -18.60 2.02
CA LEU A 148 -13.20 -17.44 2.26
C LEU A 148 -12.28 -16.27 2.61
N VAL A 149 -12.36 -15.20 1.81
CA VAL A 149 -11.68 -13.94 2.14
C VAL A 149 -12.71 -13.04 2.78
N SER A 150 -12.51 -12.71 4.06
CA SER A 150 -13.24 -11.62 4.70
C SER A 150 -12.42 -10.35 4.51
N LEU A 151 -12.90 -9.46 3.64
CA LEU A 151 -12.46 -8.06 3.61
C LEU A 151 -12.91 -7.41 4.93
N PRO A 152 -12.04 -6.70 5.68
CA PRO A 152 -12.51 -5.98 6.84
C PRO A 152 -13.17 -4.69 6.36
N THR A 153 -14.49 -4.72 6.23
CA THR A 153 -15.25 -3.64 6.82
C THR A 153 -15.66 -4.14 8.18
N CYS A 154 -14.93 -3.76 9.23
CA CYS A 154 -15.12 -4.23 10.60
C CYS A 154 -16.43 -3.72 11.26
N GLN A 155 -17.50 -3.57 10.47
CA GLN A 155 -18.85 -3.23 10.88
C GLN A 155 -19.95 -3.94 10.07
N ASN A 156 -19.63 -4.58 8.94
CA ASN A 156 -20.58 -5.39 8.17
C ASN A 156 -19.81 -6.49 7.42
N GLU A 157 -20.17 -7.75 7.65
CA GLU A 157 -19.63 -8.90 6.93
C GLU A 157 -20.15 -8.90 5.49
N MET A 158 -19.27 -8.73 4.49
CA MET A 158 -19.57 -9.15 3.12
C MET A 158 -18.68 -10.36 2.80
N LEU A 159 -19.28 -11.53 2.74
CA LEU A 159 -18.59 -12.77 2.37
C LEU A 159 -18.35 -12.80 0.85
N GLY A 160 -17.09 -12.82 0.43
CA GLY A 160 -16.67 -13.07 -0.95
C GLY A 160 -16.04 -14.45 -1.10
N VAL A 161 -16.29 -15.13 -2.22
CA VAL A 161 -15.65 -16.42 -2.56
C VAL A 161 -14.61 -16.18 -3.65
N VAL A 162 -13.34 -16.51 -3.37
CA VAL A 162 -12.25 -16.48 -4.37
C VAL A 162 -11.82 -17.91 -4.63
N GLY A 163 -11.84 -18.34 -5.90
CA GLY A 163 -11.33 -19.64 -6.33
C GLY A 163 -9.81 -19.60 -6.45
N ILE A 164 -9.09 -20.39 -5.64
CA ILE A 164 -7.63 -20.50 -5.69
C ILE A 164 -7.27 -21.84 -6.34
N LYS A 165 -6.45 -21.82 -7.41
CA LYS A 165 -5.90 -23.03 -8.03
C LYS A 165 -4.53 -23.33 -7.39
N ALA A 166 -4.45 -24.41 -6.61
CA ALA A 166 -3.18 -24.89 -6.07
C ALA A 166 -2.39 -25.65 -7.16
N ASP A 167 -1.11 -25.32 -7.36
CA ASP A 167 -0.19 -26.15 -8.15
C ASP A 167 0.36 -27.26 -7.25
N SER A 168 0.25 -28.51 -7.70
CA SER A 168 0.52 -29.73 -6.92
C SER A 168 2.00 -30.02 -6.64
N ASN A 169 2.93 -29.09 -6.90
CA ASN A 169 4.36 -29.40 -6.98
C ASN A 169 5.25 -28.98 -5.79
N PHE A 170 4.74 -28.42 -4.70
CA PHE A 170 5.60 -27.96 -3.59
C PHE A 170 5.47 -28.80 -2.31
N GLY A 171 6.45 -29.69 -2.09
CA GLY A 171 6.64 -30.43 -0.85
C GLY A 171 7.40 -29.63 0.21
N HIS A 172 6.69 -28.84 1.03
CA HIS A 172 6.94 -28.60 2.46
C HIS A 172 5.94 -27.55 3.02
N PRO A 173 5.29 -27.73 4.19
CA PRO A 173 4.22 -26.82 4.65
C PRO A 173 4.70 -25.42 5.07
N ARG A 174 5.99 -25.22 5.34
CA ARG A 174 6.52 -23.94 5.86
C ARG A 174 6.78 -22.87 4.79
N LEU A 175 6.77 -23.25 3.51
CA LEU A 175 6.99 -22.34 2.38
C LEU A 175 5.70 -22.04 1.59
N MET A 176 4.58 -22.72 1.90
CA MET A 176 3.34 -22.63 1.12
C MET A 176 2.64 -21.26 1.13
N PHE A 177 2.97 -20.36 2.07
CA PHE A 177 2.29 -19.07 2.19
C PHE A 177 2.87 -17.97 1.29
N ARG A 178 4.14 -18.08 0.89
CA ARG A 178 4.86 -16.99 0.21
C ARG A 178 4.73 -17.02 -1.31
N ASP A 179 4.43 -18.19 -1.88
CA ASP A 179 4.48 -18.43 -3.33
C ASP A 179 3.10 -18.69 -3.97
N MET A 180 1.99 -18.59 -3.22
CA MET A 180 0.65 -19.00 -3.69
C MET A 180 -0.18 -17.86 -4.31
N TYR A 181 0.25 -16.60 -4.23
CA TYR A 181 -0.65 -15.46 -4.47
C TYR A 181 -0.18 -14.55 -5.61
N ASN A 182 -0.37 -14.98 -6.86
CA ASN A 182 -0.70 -14.03 -7.93
C ASN A 182 -2.22 -13.80 -7.86
N VAL A 183 -2.64 -12.83 -7.05
CA VAL A 183 -4.07 -12.51 -6.91
C VAL A 183 -4.49 -11.58 -8.04
N ASP A 184 -4.88 -12.15 -9.17
CA ASP A 184 -5.66 -11.42 -10.18
C ASP A 184 -7.09 -11.26 -9.64
N TYR A 185 -7.40 -10.09 -9.08
CA TYR A 185 -8.75 -9.78 -8.59
C TYR A 185 -9.71 -9.51 -9.75
N PHE A 186 -10.53 -10.50 -10.10
CA PHE A 186 -11.70 -10.29 -10.96
C PHE A 186 -12.81 -9.62 -10.15
N ARG A 187 -13.15 -8.38 -10.50
CA ARG A 187 -14.32 -7.67 -9.98
C ARG A 187 -15.58 -8.27 -10.60
N PHE A 188 -16.45 -8.89 -9.80
CA PHE A 188 -17.82 -9.18 -10.23
C PHE A 188 -18.55 -7.84 -10.41
N SER A 189 -18.77 -7.46 -11.67
CA SER A 189 -19.77 -6.46 -12.06
C SER A 189 -21.14 -6.96 -11.58
N GLN A 190 -21.78 -6.25 -10.65
CA GLN A 190 -23.19 -6.50 -10.38
C GLN A 190 -24.00 -6.06 -11.61
N GLN A 191 -24.91 -6.92 -12.05
CA GLN A 191 -25.94 -6.65 -13.04
C GLN A 191 -27.30 -6.79 -12.36
#